data_AF-A0A957V720-F1
#
_entry.id   AF-A0A957V720-F1
#
_cell.length_a   1.000
_cell.length_b   1.000
_cell.length_c   1.000
_cell.angle_alpha   90.00
_cell.angle_beta   90.00
_cell.angle_gamma   90.00
#
_symmetry.space_group_name_H-M   'P 1'
#
loop_
_entity.id
_entity.type
_entity.pdbx_description
1 polymer ?
#
loop_
_entity_poly.entity_id
_entity_poly.type
_entity_poly.pdbx_seq_one_letter_code
_entity_poly.pdbx_strand_id
1 'polypeptide(L)' 'MSEAYKAAGVDIDAGNRAVDLMKSAVRATFTPNVLADVGSFGGLFALTDLPADPVLVASTDGVGTKVKL' A
#
# COMPACT_ATOMS: atom_id res chain seq x y z
N MET A 1 1.95 23.60 -4.21
CA MET A 1 3.25 22.91 -4.41
C MET A 1 4.08 23.74 -5.36
N SER A 2 5.39 23.91 -5.12
CA SER A 2 6.21 24.74 -6.02
C SER A 2 6.49 24.01 -7.34
N GLU A 3 6.60 24.75 -8.44
CA GLU A 3 7.01 24.23 -9.76
C GLU A 3 8.32 23.44 -9.68
N ALA A 4 9.24 23.82 -8.79
CA ALA A 4 10.49 23.10 -8.56
C ALA A 4 10.29 21.68 -8.02
N TYR A 5 9.25 21.46 -7.19
CA TYR A 5 8.94 20.15 -6.63
C TYR A 5 8.39 19.19 -7.70
N LYS A 6 7.57 19.71 -8.62
CA LYS A 6 7.07 18.96 -9.76
C LYS A 6 8.18 18.69 -10.80
N ALA A 7 9.03 19.68 -11.05
CA ALA A 7 10.20 19.55 -11.92
C ALA A 7 11.23 18.52 -11.39
N ALA A 8 11.30 18.31 -10.08
CA ALA A 8 12.08 17.23 -9.46
C ALA A 8 11.47 15.82 -9.67
N GLY A 9 10.37 15.71 -10.42
CA GLY A 9 9.72 14.44 -10.76
C GLY A 9 8.61 14.02 -9.80
N VAL A 10 8.22 14.87 -8.85
CA VAL A 10 7.19 14.53 -7.85
C VAL A 10 5.84 15.14 -8.23
N ASP A 11 4.89 14.30 -8.64
CA ASP A 11 3.50 14.69 -8.90
C ASP A 11 2.56 14.06 -7.87
N ILE A 12 2.18 14.85 -6.86
CA ILE A 12 1.28 14.42 -5.77
C ILE A 12 -0.11 14.09 -6.32
N ASP A 13 -0.60 14.87 -7.28
CA ASP A 13 -1.92 14.65 -7.86
C ASP A 13 -1.95 13.34 -8.64
N ALA A 14 -0.86 12.99 -9.34
CA ALA A 14 -0.72 11.69 -9.99
C ALA A 14 -0.74 10.55 -8.97
N GLY A 15 -0.06 10.70 -7.84
CA GLY A 15 -0.11 9.73 -6.74
C GLY A 15 -1.53 9.53 -6.20
N ASN A 16 -2.24 10.62 -5.91
CA ASN A 16 -3.61 10.57 -5.41
C ASN A 16 -4.58 9.94 -6.42
N ARG A 17 -4.47 10.32 -7.70
CA ARG A 17 -5.27 9.70 -8.78
C ARG A 17 -5.03 8.20 -8.88
N ALA A 18 -3.79 7.74 -8.76
CA ALA A 18 -3.48 6.31 -8.79
C ALA A 18 -4.14 5.56 -7.62
N VAL A 19 -4.10 6.13 -6.41
CA VAL A 19 -4.78 5.56 -5.24
C VAL A 19 -6.29 5.47 -5.48
N ASP A 20 -6.90 6.54 -6.00
CA ASP A 20 -8.34 6.55 -6.30
C ASP A 20 -8.75 5.48 -7.30
N LEU A 21 -7.95 5.25 -8.35
CA LEU A 21 -8.20 4.20 -9.34
C LEU A 21 -8.09 2.78 -8.76
N MET A 22 -7.22 2.56 -7.77
CA MET A 22 -7.00 1.25 -7.17
C MET A 22 -7.94 0.95 -5.99
N LYS A 23 -8.64 1.96 -5.42
CA LYS A 23 -9.43 1.85 -4.18
C LYS A 23 -10.38 0.67 -4.15
N SER A 24 -11.16 0.44 -5.21
CA SER A 24 -12.15 -0.64 -5.23
C SER A 24 -11.51 -2.02 -5.20
N ALA A 25 -10.45 -2.22 -5.99
CA ALA A 25 -9.71 -3.47 -6.05
C ALA A 25 -8.99 -3.78 -4.72
N VAL A 26 -8.41 -2.75 -4.09
CA VAL A 26 -7.78 -2.88 -2.76
C VAL A 26 -8.82 -3.22 -1.69
N ARG A 27 -9.94 -2.50 -1.63
CA ARG A 27 -10.99 -2.77 -0.63
C ARG A 27 -11.64 -4.14 -0.79
N ALA A 28 -11.68 -4.70 -1.99
CA ALA A 28 -12.20 -6.04 -2.23
C ALA A 28 -11.40 -7.15 -1.51
N THR A 29 -10.17 -6.88 -1.04
CA THR A 29 -9.34 -7.83 -0.30
C THR A 29 -9.45 -7.67 1.22
N PHE A 30 -10.22 -6.68 1.71
CA PHE A 30 -10.29 -6.40 3.14
C PHE A 30 -10.91 -7.55 3.91
N THR A 31 -10.35 -7.80 5.10
CA THR A 31 -10.94 -8.65 6.14
C THR A 31 -11.38 -7.76 7.31
N PRO A 32 -12.14 -8.29 8.28
CA PRO A 32 -12.52 -7.53 9.48
C PRO A 32 -11.34 -6.99 10.29
N ASN A 33 -10.13 -7.50 10.07
CA ASN A 33 -8.94 -7.12 10.81
C ASN A 33 -8.23 -5.88 10.24
N VAL A 34 -8.62 -5.39 9.06
CA VAL A 34 -8.08 -4.12 8.52
C VAL A 34 -8.66 -2.95 9.31
N LEU A 35 -7.81 -2.12 9.92
CA LEU A 35 -8.23 -1.04 10.83
C LEU A 35 -8.25 0.36 10.19
N ALA A 36 -7.69 0.51 8.99
CA ALA A 36 -7.64 1.77 8.28
C ALA A 36 -7.81 1.56 6.78
N ASP A 37 -8.34 2.59 6.11
CA ASP A 37 -8.57 2.57 4.67
C ASP A 37 -7.31 2.96 3.88
N VAL A 38 -7.30 2.69 2.57
CA VAL A 38 -6.18 3.04 1.69
C VAL A 38 -6.09 4.57 1.49
N GLY A 39 -4.87 5.10 1.60
CA GLY A 39 -4.60 6.55 1.57
C GLY A 39 -4.29 7.17 2.94
N SER A 40 -4.35 6.38 4.02
CA SER A 40 -3.73 6.74 5.30
C SER A 40 -2.19 6.74 5.21
N PHE A 41 -1.52 7.29 6.22
CA PHE A 41 -0.06 7.28 6.31
C PHE A 41 0.54 5.85 6.33
N GLY A 42 -0.21 4.87 6.82
CA GLY A 42 0.20 3.46 6.84
C GLY A 42 -1.00 2.51 6.97
N GLY A 43 -0.80 1.27 6.52
CA GLY A 43 -1.77 0.19 6.70
C GLY A 43 -1.78 -0.31 8.14
N LEU A 44 -2.96 -0.57 8.69
CA LEU A 44 -3.14 -1.06 10.06
C LEU A 44 -3.93 -2.38 10.01
N PHE A 45 -3.45 -3.39 10.74
CA PHE A 45 -4.05 -4.72 10.78
C PHE A 45 -4.07 -5.25 12.22
N ALA A 46 -5.25 -5.62 12.71
CA ALA A 46 -5.43 -6.27 14.00
C ALA A 46 -4.99 -7.73 13.94
N LEU A 47 -4.11 -8.10 14.87
CA LEU A 47 -3.75 -9.49 15.10
C LEU A 47 -4.59 -10.01 16.26
N THR A 48 -5.53 -10.90 15.98
CA THR A 48 -6.38 -11.56 16.97
C THR A 48 -6.07 -13.06 17.00
N ASP A 49 -6.35 -13.72 18.13
CA ASP A 49 -6.26 -15.18 18.27
C ASP A 49 -4.87 -15.79 18.00
N LEU A 50 -3.81 -15.06 18.38
CA LEU A 50 -2.43 -15.53 18.25
C LEU A 50 -1.97 -16.39 19.44
N PRO A 51 -0.98 -17.29 19.24
CA PRO A 51 -0.29 -17.98 20.33
C PRO A 51 0.48 -16.99 21.22
N ALA A 52 0.92 -17.44 22.40
CA ALA A 52 1.62 -16.62 23.38
C ALA A 52 2.88 -15.93 22.83
N ASP A 53 3.66 -16.64 22.02
CA ASP A 53 4.93 -16.17 21.46
C ASP A 53 4.91 -16.24 19.92
N PRO A 54 4.20 -15.32 19.24
CA PRO A 54 4.09 -15.35 17.79
C PRO A 54 5.39 -14.85 17.14
N VAL A 55 5.75 -15.46 16.00
CA VAL A 55 6.88 -15.01 15.16
C VAL A 55 6.33 -14.40 13.88
N LEU A 56 6.69 -13.15 13.60
CA LEU A 56 6.36 -12.49 12.34
C LEU A 56 7.40 -12.87 11.27
N VAL A 57 6.92 -13.37 10.13
CA VAL A 57 7.75 -13.64 8.96
C VAL A 57 7.35 -12.67 7.85
N ALA A 58 8.35 -12.01 7.24
CA ALA A 58 8.16 -11.09 6.12
C ALA A 58 9.19 -11.38 5.03
N SER A 59 8.81 -11.13 3.78
CA SER A 59 9.68 -11.24 2.60
C SER A 59 9.43 -10.05 1.68
N THR A 60 10.41 -9.75 0.84
CA THR A 60 10.31 -8.75 -0.23
C THR A 60 10.83 -9.37 -1.52
N ASP A 61 10.02 -9.33 -2.56
CA ASP A 61 10.26 -10.07 -3.81
C ASP A 61 9.94 -9.20 -5.02
N GLY A 62 10.81 -9.26 -6.03
CA GLY A 62 10.63 -8.59 -7.31
C GLY A 62 10.12 -9.55 -8.39
N VAL A 63 9.44 -9.01 -9.40
CA VAL A 63 8.96 -9.80 -10.55
C VAL A 63 10.11 -10.24 -11.48
N GLY A 64 11.26 -9.56 -11.43
CA GLY A 64 12.44 -9.88 -12.24
C GLY A 64 12.31 -9.43 -13.69
N THR A 65 13.06 -10.05 -14.61
CA THR A 65 13.08 -9.68 -16.04
C THR A 65 11.76 -9.91 -16.76
N LYS A 66 10.79 -10.61 -16.14
CA LYS A 66 9.45 -10.82 -16.69
C LYS A 66 8.69 -9.51 -16.95
N VAL A 67 9.04 -8.41 -16.26
CA VAL A 67 8.44 -7.09 -16.54
C VAL A 67 8.78 -6.53 -17.92
N LYS A 68 9.77 -7.10 -18.62
CA LYS A 68 10.17 -6.69 -19.99
C LYS A 68 9.43 -7.45 -21.10
N LEU A 69 8.72 -8.52 -20.75
CA LEU A 69 7.94 -9.36 -21.67
C LEU A 69 6.49 -8.89 -21.69
#